data_AF-A0A7W0KWV7-F1
#
_entry.id   AF-A0A7W0KWV7-F1
#
_cell.length_a   1.000
_cell.length_b   1.000
_cell.length_c   1.000
_cell.angle_alpha   90.00
_cell.angle_beta   90.00
_cell.angle_gamma   90.00
#
_symmetry.space_group_name_H-M   'P 1'
#
loop_
_entity.id
_entity.type
_entity.pdbx_description
1 polymer ?
#
loop_
_entity_poly.entity_id
_entity_poly.type
_entity_poly.pdbx_seq_one_letter_code
_entity_poly.pdbx_strand_id
1 'polypeptide(L)'
;MRLWGSERADGYRDRRHAGEVLGDEVAARLDPAAPDDPGPVVLGLARGGVPVAAQVAQAVHGRLDVLTVRKIGAPGHRELAIGAVASGGRRVLNAELIAHLRVGDRELEAATTQALDELAVQEARYRG
;
A
#
# COMPACT_ATOMS: atom_id res chain seq x y z
N MET A 1 -2.43 -31.30 12.41
CA MET A 1 -3.74 -30.74 12.01
C MET A 1 -4.15 -29.71 13.05
N ARG A 2 -3.74 -28.44 12.89
CA ARG A 2 -4.15 -27.35 13.79
C ARG A 2 -5.47 -26.80 13.25
N LEU A 3 -6.52 -27.03 14.01
CA LEU A 3 -7.87 -26.52 13.81
C LEU A 3 -7.79 -25.00 13.73
N TRP A 4 -8.16 -24.43 12.59
CA TRP A 4 -8.45 -23.00 12.52
C TRP A 4 -9.68 -22.78 13.38
N GLY A 5 -9.48 -22.13 14.52
CA GLY A 5 -10.51 -21.87 15.52
C GLY A 5 -11.73 -21.23 14.88
N SER A 6 -12.85 -21.93 14.99
CA SER A 6 -14.19 -21.55 14.59
C SER A 6 -14.82 -20.51 15.53
N GLU A 7 -14.04 -19.53 16.00
CA GLU A 7 -14.51 -18.40 16.81
C GLU A 7 -13.74 -17.12 16.42
N ARG A 8 -14.14 -16.47 15.34
CA ARG A 8 -14.13 -15.00 15.30
C ARG A 8 -15.53 -14.53 14.95
N ALA A 9 -16.35 -14.46 15.99
CA ALA A 9 -17.51 -13.61 16.03
C ALA A 9 -17.09 -12.17 15.73
N ASP A 10 -17.85 -11.51 14.86
CA ASP A 10 -17.83 -10.08 14.53
C ASP A 10 -16.56 -9.53 13.86
N GLY A 11 -16.75 -8.64 12.89
CA GLY A 11 -15.65 -7.94 12.21
C GLY A 11 -14.78 -7.13 13.17
N TYR A 12 -13.72 -6.53 12.65
CA TYR A 12 -12.88 -5.64 13.47
C TYR A 12 -13.66 -4.38 13.89
N ARG A 13 -13.64 -4.04 15.19
CA ARG A 13 -14.27 -2.82 15.74
C ARG A 13 -13.85 -1.54 15.02
N ASP A 14 -12.56 -1.42 14.73
CA ASP A 14 -11.96 -0.32 13.99
C ASP A 14 -10.62 -0.76 13.36
N ARG A 15 -9.94 0.18 12.71
CA ARG A 15 -8.63 -0.07 12.08
C ARG A 15 -7.52 -0.37 13.08
N ARG A 16 -7.64 0.14 14.32
CA ARG A 16 -6.66 -0.11 15.37
C ARG A 16 -6.77 -1.57 15.83
N HIS A 17 -7.98 -2.04 16.13
CA HIS A 17 -8.23 -3.43 16.49
C HIS A 17 -7.81 -4.40 15.37
N ALA A 18 -8.08 -4.04 14.09
CA ALA A 18 -7.58 -4.82 12.97
C ALA A 18 -6.04 -4.88 12.93
N GLY A 19 -5.37 -3.77 13.23
CA GLY A 19 -3.91 -3.68 13.29
C GLY A 19 -3.29 -4.42 14.46
N GLU A 20 -3.93 -4.40 15.64
CA GLU A 20 -3.49 -5.17 16.82
C GLU A 20 -3.49 -6.66 16.51
N VAL A 21 -4.63 -7.19 16.01
CA VAL A 21 -4.75 -8.60 15.61
C VAL A 21 -3.76 -8.96 14.50
N LEU A 22 -3.58 -8.10 13.50
CA LEU A 22 -2.60 -8.35 12.43
C LEU A 22 -1.16 -8.31 12.95
N GLY A 23 -0.86 -7.39 13.86
CA GLY A 23 0.46 -7.22 14.45
C GLY A 23 0.90 -8.48 15.19
N ASP A 24 0.03 -9.04 16.03
CA ASP A 24 0.28 -10.29 16.75
C ASP A 24 0.57 -11.46 15.78
N GLU A 25 -0.24 -11.58 14.73
CA GLU A 25 -0.08 -12.64 13.72
C GLU A 25 1.21 -12.49 12.90
N VAL A 26 1.62 -11.26 12.59
CA VAL A 26 2.87 -10.97 11.88
C VAL A 26 4.07 -11.24 12.81
N ALA A 27 4.04 -10.75 14.05
CA ALA A 27 5.10 -10.97 15.03
C ALA A 27 5.34 -12.46 15.29
N ALA A 28 4.28 -13.27 15.35
CA ALA A 28 4.39 -14.73 15.52
C ALA A 28 5.01 -15.47 14.32
N ARG A 29 5.13 -14.82 13.15
CA ARG A 29 5.67 -15.40 11.91
C ARG A 29 7.02 -14.80 11.49
N LEU A 30 7.42 -13.68 12.09
CA LEU A 30 8.73 -13.10 11.83
C LEU A 30 9.79 -13.85 12.64
N ASP A 31 10.93 -14.07 12.01
CA ASP A 31 12.10 -14.55 12.72
C ASP A 31 12.57 -13.50 13.73
N PRO A 32 13.11 -13.91 14.90
CA PRO A 32 13.69 -12.99 15.85
C PRO A 32 14.77 -12.15 15.17
N ALA A 33 14.68 -10.83 15.37
CA ALA A 33 15.68 -9.90 14.85
C ALA A 33 17.04 -10.17 15.52
N ALA A 34 18.13 -10.03 14.76
CA ALA A 34 19.48 -10.07 15.35
C ALA A 34 19.68 -8.89 16.33
N PRO A 35 20.61 -8.96 17.29
CA PRO A 35 20.81 -7.90 18.29
C PRO A 35 21.02 -6.49 17.72
N ASP A 36 21.58 -6.39 16.52
CA ASP A 36 21.85 -5.13 15.81
C ASP A 36 20.91 -4.89 14.61
N ASP A 37 19.83 -5.67 14.50
CA ASP A 37 18.85 -5.49 13.43
C ASP A 37 17.97 -4.27 13.72
N PRO A 38 17.89 -3.28 12.81
CA PRO A 38 17.06 -2.09 12.98
C PRO A 38 15.55 -2.37 12.91
N GLY A 39 15.15 -3.63 12.74
CA GLY A 39 13.78 -4.08 12.61
C GLY A 39 13.21 -3.85 11.21
N PRO A 40 12.07 -4.49 10.90
CA PRO A 40 11.43 -4.35 9.60
C PRO A 40 10.87 -2.94 9.41
N VAL A 41 10.76 -2.53 8.14
CA VAL A 41 9.96 -1.35 7.78
C VAL A 41 8.54 -1.82 7.44
N VAL A 42 7.57 -1.28 8.16
CA VAL A 42 6.15 -1.51 7.91
C VAL A 42 5.60 -0.33 7.10
N LEU A 43 5.22 -0.59 5.85
CA LEU A 43 4.68 0.42 4.95
C LEU A 43 3.15 0.44 5.00
N GLY A 44 2.60 1.54 5.54
CA GLY A 44 1.17 1.79 5.55
C GLY A 44 0.69 2.41 4.24
N LEU A 45 -0.12 1.67 3.48
CA LEU A 45 -0.73 2.22 2.26
C LEU A 45 -1.78 3.28 2.62
N ALA A 46 -1.55 4.52 2.18
CA ALA A 46 -2.43 5.62 2.50
C ALA A 46 -3.83 5.46 1.89
N ARG A 47 -4.92 5.82 2.57
CA ARG A 47 -4.97 6.46 3.91
C ARG A 47 -5.27 5.47 5.03
N GLY A 48 -6.21 4.55 4.78
CA GLY A 48 -6.74 3.64 5.79
C GLY A 48 -5.74 2.57 6.26
N GLY A 49 -4.73 2.23 5.45
CA GLY A 49 -3.71 1.26 5.85
C GLY A 49 -2.74 1.80 6.90
N VAL A 50 -2.57 3.12 7.00
CA VAL A 50 -1.64 3.75 7.95
C VAL A 50 -1.96 3.42 9.42
N PRO A 51 -3.19 3.62 9.94
CA PRO A 51 -3.49 3.29 11.33
C PRO A 51 -3.39 1.79 11.64
N VAL A 52 -3.60 0.92 10.64
CA VAL A 52 -3.39 -0.54 10.78
C VAL A 52 -1.89 -0.84 10.89
N ALA A 53 -1.10 -0.33 9.93
CA ALA A 53 0.34 -0.48 9.87
C ALA A 53 1.05 0.05 11.13
N ALA A 54 0.52 1.10 11.75
CA ALA A 54 1.06 1.64 13.00
C ALA A 54 1.02 0.62 14.15
N GLN A 55 -0.04 -0.18 14.26
CA GLN A 55 -0.13 -1.24 15.27
C GLN A 55 0.80 -2.41 14.93
N VAL A 56 0.88 -2.78 13.65
CA VAL A 56 1.80 -3.82 13.19
C VAL A 56 3.25 -3.43 13.48
N ALA A 57 3.65 -2.19 13.18
CA ALA A 57 4.99 -1.67 13.46
C ALA A 57 5.34 -1.76 14.95
N GLN A 58 4.40 -1.45 15.85
CA GLN A 58 4.61 -1.59 17.29
C GLN A 58 4.82 -3.05 17.69
N ALA A 59 3.99 -3.97 17.21
CA ALA A 59 4.05 -5.39 17.55
C ALA A 59 5.36 -6.06 17.10
N VAL A 60 5.92 -5.63 15.96
CA VAL A 60 7.14 -6.21 15.39
C VAL A 60 8.41 -5.42 15.74
N HIS A 61 8.30 -4.42 16.63
CA HIS A 61 9.38 -3.48 16.94
C HIS A 61 10.02 -2.84 15.68
N GLY A 62 9.20 -2.60 14.67
CA GLY A 62 9.61 -2.08 13.36
C GLY A 62 9.41 -0.57 13.23
N ARG A 63 9.90 -0.03 12.11
CA ARG A 63 9.71 1.37 11.73
C ARG A 63 8.48 1.52 10.85
N LEU A 64 7.62 2.49 11.15
CA LEU A 64 6.47 2.83 10.31
C LEU A 64 6.88 3.87 9.25
N ASP A 65 6.51 3.65 8.00
CA ASP A 65 6.51 4.68 6.95
C ASP A 65 5.24 4.59 6.11
N VAL A 66 4.93 5.66 5.38
CA VAL A 66 3.71 5.79 4.57
C VAL A 66 4.04 5.63 3.11
N LEU A 67 3.30 4.73 2.45
CA LEU A 67 3.34 4.58 0.99
C LEU A 67 2.12 5.25 0.37
N THR A 68 2.34 6.24 -0.49
CA THR A 68 1.29 6.84 -1.32
C THR A 68 1.33 6.26 -2.72
N VAL A 69 0.15 6.00 -3.30
CA VAL A 69 0.00 5.49 -4.68
C VAL A 69 -1.16 6.18 -5.40
N ARG A 70 -1.03 6.30 -6.72
CA ARG A 70 -2.11 6.72 -7.64
C ARG A 70 -2.18 5.77 -8.82
N LYS A 71 -3.40 5.43 -9.23
CA LYS A 71 -3.62 4.63 -10.43
C LYS A 71 -3.42 5.53 -11.66
N ILE A 72 -2.83 4.97 -12.71
CA ILE A 72 -2.84 5.57 -14.05
C ILE A 72 -4.09 5.02 -14.74
N GLY A 73 -5.08 5.88 -14.95
CA GLY A 73 -6.30 5.51 -15.68
C GLY A 73 -6.05 5.39 -17.19
N ALA A 74 -6.85 4.55 -17.85
CA ALA A 74 -6.88 4.48 -19.31
C ALA A 74 -7.41 5.81 -19.89
N PRO A 75 -6.89 6.27 -21.03
CA PRO A 75 -7.46 7.43 -21.74
C PRO A 75 -8.96 7.23 -21.98
N GLY A 76 -9.77 8.23 -21.65
CA GLY A 76 -11.24 8.16 -21.75
C GLY A 76 -11.94 7.30 -20.68
N HIS A 77 -11.22 6.50 -19.88
CA HIS A 77 -11.80 5.57 -18.90
C HIS A 77 -11.02 5.58 -17.57
N ARG A 78 -11.28 6.58 -16.72
CA ARG A 78 -10.54 6.77 -15.46
C ARG A 78 -10.62 5.58 -14.49
N GLU A 79 -11.72 4.85 -14.49
CA GLU A 79 -11.92 3.70 -13.60
C GLU A 79 -11.08 2.47 -14.01
N LEU A 80 -10.68 2.39 -15.28
CA LEU A 80 -9.85 1.30 -15.80
C LEU A 80 -8.37 1.67 -15.62
N ALA A 81 -7.68 0.99 -14.71
CA ALA A 81 -6.26 1.28 -14.47
C ALA A 81 -5.34 0.51 -15.43
N ILE A 82 -4.51 1.24 -16.16
CA ILE A 82 -3.44 0.70 -17.03
C ILE A 82 -2.07 0.70 -16.34
N GLY A 83 -2.00 1.23 -15.13
CA GLY A 83 -0.80 1.26 -14.33
C GLY A 83 -1.00 1.95 -12.99
N ALA A 84 0.11 2.23 -12.31
CA ALA A 84 0.15 3.02 -11.10
C ALA A 84 1.48 3.75 -10.96
N VAL A 85 1.45 4.86 -10.23
CA VAL A 85 2.62 5.56 -9.72
C VAL A 85 2.65 5.52 -8.20
N ALA A 86 3.84 5.47 -7.62
CA ALA A 86 4.09 5.45 -6.19
C ALA A 86 5.12 6.53 -5.80
N SER A 87 5.22 6.80 -4.49
CA SER A 87 6.18 7.75 -3.91
C SER A 87 7.58 7.59 -4.50
N GLY A 88 8.27 8.70 -4.76
CA GLY A 88 9.58 8.70 -5.43
C GLY A 88 9.53 8.49 -6.95
N GLY A 89 8.35 8.69 -7.58
CA GLY A 89 8.20 8.68 -9.04
C GLY A 89 8.23 7.29 -9.69
N ARG A 90 8.10 6.22 -8.89
CA ARG A 90 8.09 4.84 -9.41
C ARG A 90 6.82 4.60 -10.21
N ARG A 91 6.96 4.12 -11.44
CA ARG A 91 5.86 3.77 -12.35
C ARG A 91 5.82 2.27 -12.61
N VAL A 92 4.62 1.69 -12.56
CA VAL A 92 4.34 0.30 -12.95
C VAL A 92 3.20 0.32 -13.97
N LEU A 93 3.37 -0.40 -15.07
CA LEU A 93 2.43 -0.42 -16.20
C LEU A 93 1.96 -1.82 -16.51
N ASN A 94 0.70 -1.95 -16.92
CA ASN A 94 0.15 -3.16 -17.53
C ASN A 94 0.33 -3.07 -19.05
N ALA A 95 1.48 -3.56 -19.53
CA ALA A 95 1.83 -3.49 -20.96
C ALA A 95 0.83 -4.23 -21.87
N GLU A 96 0.27 -5.35 -21.41
CA GLU A 96 -0.73 -6.11 -22.16
C GLU A 96 -2.01 -5.30 -22.38
N LEU A 97 -2.52 -4.68 -21.31
CA LEU A 97 -3.73 -3.85 -21.38
C LEU A 97 -3.51 -2.59 -22.22
N ILE A 98 -2.34 -1.96 -22.09
CA ILE A 98 -1.94 -0.80 -22.92
C ILE A 98 -1.96 -1.17 -24.40
N ALA A 99 -1.37 -2.31 -24.76
CA ALA A 99 -1.34 -2.81 -26.13
C ALA A 99 -2.76 -3.15 -26.65
N HIS A 100 -3.58 -3.81 -25.82
CA HIS A 100 -4.94 -4.18 -26.18
C HIS A 100 -5.84 -2.97 -26.44
N LEU A 101 -5.71 -1.93 -25.61
CA LEU A 101 -6.44 -0.67 -25.75
C LEU A 101 -5.83 0.28 -26.79
N ARG A 102 -4.66 -0.06 -27.35
CA ARG A 102 -3.89 0.76 -28.29
C ARG A 102 -3.64 2.18 -27.78
N VAL A 103 -3.35 2.30 -26.49
CA VAL A 103 -3.02 3.58 -25.85
C VAL A 103 -1.73 4.11 -26.44
N GLY A 104 -1.76 5.30 -27.01
CA GLY A 104 -0.56 5.92 -27.58
C GLY A 104 0.36 6.48 -26.50
N ASP A 105 1.66 6.58 -26.81
CA ASP A 105 2.68 7.07 -25.86
C ASP A 105 2.32 8.44 -25.26
N ARG A 106 1.82 9.36 -26.08
CA ARG A 106 1.41 10.70 -25.61
C ARG A 106 0.26 10.64 -24.60
N GLU A 107 -0.69 9.73 -24.81
CA GLU A 107 -1.84 9.58 -23.92
C GLU A 107 -1.43 8.91 -22.60
N LEU A 108 -0.55 7.91 -22.68
CA LEU A 108 0.04 7.25 -21.52
C LEU A 108 0.85 8.23 -20.67
N GLU A 109 1.69 9.05 -21.30
CA GLU A 109 2.47 10.05 -20.58
C GLU A 109 1.58 11.13 -19.96
N ALA A 110 0.57 11.63 -20.67
CA ALA A 110 -0.40 12.57 -20.10
C ALA A 110 -1.13 11.99 -18.87
N ALA A 111 -1.59 10.75 -18.95
CA ALA A 111 -2.22 10.06 -17.81
C ALA A 111 -1.24 9.81 -16.66
N THR A 112 0.03 9.51 -16.97
CA THR A 112 1.09 9.36 -15.97
C THR A 112 1.36 10.67 -15.23
N THR A 113 1.53 11.77 -15.97
CA THR A 113 1.77 13.11 -15.39
C THR A 113 0.62 13.51 -14.48
N GLN A 114 -0.62 13.35 -14.92
CA GLN A 114 -1.78 13.64 -14.07
C GLN A 114 -1.76 12.82 -12.77
N ALA A 115 -1.46 11.52 -12.85
CA ALA A 115 -1.38 10.67 -11.67
C ALA A 115 -0.23 11.07 -10.72
N LEU A 116 0.91 11.54 -11.25
CA LEU A 116 2.03 12.05 -10.46
C LEU A 116 1.68 13.37 -9.75
N ASP A 117 1.00 14.29 -10.41
CA ASP A 117 0.57 15.55 -9.80
C ASP A 117 -0.40 15.29 -8.64
N GLU A 118 -1.38 14.41 -8.85
CA GLU A 118 -2.32 13.99 -7.81
C GLU A 118 -1.61 13.25 -6.64
N LEU A 119 -0.56 12.50 -6.95
CA LEU A 119 0.25 11.80 -5.96
C LEU A 119 1.04 12.80 -5.11
N ALA A 120 1.67 13.79 -5.73
CA ALA A 120 2.46 14.82 -5.04
C ALA A 120 1.60 15.60 -4.03
N VAL A 121 0.37 15.96 -4.42
CA VAL A 121 -0.60 16.61 -3.51
C VAL A 121 -0.96 15.70 -2.33
N GLN A 122 -1.05 14.38 -2.52
CA GLN A 122 -1.29 13.46 -1.41
C GLN A 122 -0.05 13.30 -0.52
N GLU A 123 1.13 13.16 -1.12
CA GLU A 123 2.39 12.93 -0.41
C GLU A 123 2.75 14.10 0.51
N ALA A 124 2.49 15.34 0.07
CA ALA A 124 2.68 16.54 0.90
C ALA A 124 1.87 16.51 2.21
N ARG A 125 0.75 15.78 2.29
CA ARG A 125 -0.05 15.64 3.52
C ARG A 125 0.56 14.68 4.55
N TYR A 126 1.50 13.84 4.13
CA TYR A 126 2.14 12.84 4.98
C TYR A 126 3.61 13.15 5.29
N ARG A 127 4.26 14.00 4.49
CA ARG A 127 5.68 14.36 4.62
C ARG A 127 5.95 15.83 5.00
N GLY A 128 4.90 16.61 5.26
CA GLY A 128 4.96 18.03 5.66
C GLY A 128 4.90 18.24 7.16
#